data_AF-A0A259LYM7-F1
#
_entry.id   AF-A0A259LYM7-F1
#
_cell.length_a   1.000
_cell.length_b   1.000
_cell.length_c   1.000
_cell.angle_alpha   90.00
_cell.angle_beta   90.00
_cell.angle_gamma   90.00
#
_symmetry.space_group_name_H-M   'P 1'
#
loop_
_entity.id
_entity.type
_entity.pdbx_description
1 polymer ?
#
loop_
_entity_poly.entity_id
_entity_poly.type
_entity_poly.pdbx_seq_one_letter_code
_entity_poly.pdbx_strand_id
1 'polypeptide(L)'
;MSLELNRSDLVSIDPLDVVEDVLEAAGWPAERDDEGTLQVVAETRWGDMGALFAYRPEPAAVHYSMTLDVKPQENKRAAINELVMLANERLWLGHFDFWADDGVIVFRYTFPMEGRDELSDGEVRSVLAASVSAADRFIPAFNFLVWAGKSPRDAIDAVMFETHGEA
;
A
#
# COMPACT_ATOMS: atom_id res chain seq x y z
N MET A 1 15.82 -38.25 -26.23
CA MET A 1 14.38 -37.90 -26.30
C MET A 1 14.17 -36.90 -25.18
N SER A 2 14.41 -35.62 -25.48
CA SER A 2 14.30 -34.53 -24.50
C SER A 2 12.81 -34.21 -24.36
N LEU A 3 12.27 -34.35 -23.16
CA LEU A 3 10.96 -33.82 -22.82
C LEU A 3 11.12 -32.30 -22.67
N GLU A 4 11.15 -31.60 -23.80
CA GLU A 4 10.79 -30.19 -23.82
C GLU A 4 9.28 -30.13 -23.57
N LEU A 5 8.90 -30.17 -22.29
CA LEU A 5 7.58 -29.73 -21.87
C LEU A 5 7.49 -28.26 -22.29
N ASN A 6 6.70 -28.02 -23.33
CA ASN A 6 6.36 -26.69 -23.79
C ASN A 6 5.73 -25.96 -22.59
N ARG A 7 6.46 -24.99 -22.02
CA ARG A 7 6.05 -24.23 -20.82
C ARG A 7 4.72 -23.48 -21.02
N SER A 8 4.20 -23.44 -22.25
CA SER A 8 2.89 -22.88 -22.60
C SER A 8 1.67 -23.73 -22.25
N ASP A 9 1.85 -25.02 -21.88
CA ASP A 9 0.73 -25.92 -21.54
C ASP A 9 0.56 -26.15 -20.02
N LEU A 10 1.35 -25.45 -19.21
CA LEU A 10 1.12 -25.36 -17.76
C LEU A 10 0.09 -24.26 -17.54
N VAL A 11 -0.99 -24.56 -16.82
CA VAL A 11 -1.89 -23.54 -16.27
C VAL A 11 -1.00 -22.54 -15.53
N SER A 12 -0.83 -21.34 -16.10
CA SER A 12 -0.08 -20.27 -15.45
C SER A 12 -0.92 -19.83 -14.27
N ILE A 13 -0.49 -20.20 -13.07
CA ILE A 13 -1.07 -19.68 -11.83
C ILE A 13 -0.82 -18.17 -11.85
N ASP A 14 -1.88 -17.38 -11.75
CA ASP A 14 -1.74 -15.94 -11.60
C ASP A 14 -1.53 -15.64 -10.10
N PRO A 15 -0.41 -15.01 -9.71
CA PRO A 15 -0.12 -14.68 -8.32
C PRO A 15 -1.19 -13.85 -7.61
N LEU A 16 -2.08 -13.19 -8.35
CA LEU A 16 -3.18 -12.39 -7.82
C LEU A 16 -4.45 -13.20 -7.52
N ASP A 17 -4.56 -14.46 -7.96
CA ASP A 17 -5.76 -15.29 -7.70
C ASP A 17 -5.96 -15.48 -6.18
N VAL A 18 -4.88 -15.78 -5.44
CA VAL A 18 -4.93 -15.87 -3.97
C VAL A 18 -5.27 -14.52 -3.32
N VAL A 19 -4.88 -13.40 -3.95
CA VAL A 19 -5.21 -12.08 -3.43
C VAL A 19 -6.71 -11.82 -3.53
N GLU A 20 -7.33 -12.17 -4.65
CA GLU A 20 -8.78 -12.07 -4.85
C GLU A 20 -9.55 -12.91 -3.84
N ASP A 21 -9.15 -14.18 -3.65
CA ASP A 21 -9.79 -15.08 -2.67
C ASP A 21 -9.74 -14.50 -1.25
N VAL A 22 -8.61 -13.91 -0.86
CA VAL A 22 -8.45 -13.29 0.46
C VAL A 22 -9.30 -12.03 0.61
N LEU A 23 -9.42 -11.22 -0.44
CA LEU A 23 -10.23 -10.01 -0.43
C LEU A 23 -11.73 -10.33 -0.39
N GLU A 24 -12.18 -11.31 -1.17
CA GLU A 24 -13.56 -11.80 -1.14
C GLU A 24 -13.90 -12.34 0.26
N ALA A 25 -13.03 -13.17 0.84
CA ALA A 25 -13.21 -13.70 2.18
C ALA A 25 -13.21 -12.61 3.27
N ALA A 26 -12.49 -11.50 3.05
CA ALA A 26 -12.47 -10.34 3.93
C ALA A 26 -13.64 -9.37 3.68
N GLY A 27 -14.43 -9.56 2.61
CA GLY A 27 -15.52 -8.67 2.22
C GLY A 27 -15.04 -7.34 1.62
N TRP A 28 -13.81 -7.28 1.12
CA TRP A 28 -13.25 -6.08 0.52
C TRP A 28 -13.61 -6.01 -0.97
N PRO A 29 -14.26 -4.93 -1.45
CA PRO A 29 -14.57 -4.78 -2.86
C PRO A 29 -13.29 -4.73 -3.68
N ALA A 30 -13.21 -5.60 -4.69
CA ALA A 30 -12.09 -5.66 -5.62
C ALA A 30 -12.57 -5.97 -7.04
N GLU A 31 -11.87 -5.41 -8.02
CA GLU A 31 -12.13 -5.61 -9.45
C GLU A 31 -10.80 -5.73 -10.18
N ARG A 32 -10.65 -6.78 -10.99
CA ARG A 32 -9.49 -6.97 -11.85
C ARG A 32 -9.74 -6.28 -13.19
N ASP A 33 -8.81 -5.43 -13.59
CA ASP A 33 -8.89 -4.70 -14.86
C ASP A 33 -8.37 -5.52 -16.05
N ASP A 34 -8.54 -4.97 -17.25
CA ASP A 34 -8.11 -5.59 -18.51
C ASP A 34 -6.58 -5.78 -18.60
N GLU A 35 -5.81 -5.06 -17.79
CA GLU A 35 -4.35 -5.18 -17.70
C GLU A 35 -3.91 -6.27 -16.70
N GLY A 36 -4.88 -6.93 -16.05
CA GLY A 36 -4.64 -7.97 -15.04
C GLY A 36 -4.29 -7.40 -13.68
N THR A 37 -4.48 -6.10 -13.46
CA THR A 37 -4.21 -5.44 -12.18
C THR A 37 -5.46 -5.47 -11.31
N LEU A 38 -5.30 -5.74 -10.02
CA LEU A 38 -6.41 -5.83 -9.09
C LEU A 38 -6.62 -4.52 -8.34
N GLN A 39 -7.70 -3.82 -8.64
CA GLN A 39 -8.15 -2.61 -7.96
C GLN A 39 -8.91 -3.02 -6.70
N VAL A 40 -8.65 -2.35 -5.58
CA VAL A 40 -9.21 -2.69 -4.27
C VAL A 40 -9.70 -1.43 -3.58
N VAL A 41 -10.84 -1.51 -2.89
CA VAL A 41 -11.32 -0.42 -2.02
C VAL A 41 -11.00 -0.80 -0.58
N ALA A 42 -10.10 -0.02 0.04
CA ALA A 42 -9.67 -0.20 1.42
C ALA A 42 -10.45 0.72 2.35
N GLU A 43 -11.23 0.14 3.27
CA GLU A 43 -11.93 0.91 4.29
C GLU A 43 -10.96 1.37 5.39
N THR A 44 -10.90 2.67 5.63
CA THR A 44 -10.08 3.28 6.70
C THR A 44 -10.93 4.18 7.58
N ARG A 45 -10.41 4.62 8.74
CA ARG A 45 -11.12 5.59 9.60
C ARG A 45 -11.31 6.96 8.94
N TRP A 46 -10.60 7.21 7.84
CA TRP A 46 -10.65 8.45 7.06
C TRP A 46 -11.50 8.31 5.78
N GLY A 47 -12.20 7.19 5.62
CA GLY A 47 -12.99 6.86 4.44
C GLY A 47 -12.32 5.81 3.56
N ASP A 48 -12.88 5.62 2.38
CA ASP A 48 -12.45 4.60 1.43
C ASP A 48 -11.22 5.05 0.65
N MET A 49 -10.20 4.21 0.62
CA MET A 49 -8.94 4.47 -0.07
C MET A 49 -8.79 3.52 -1.25
N GLY A 50 -8.36 4.04 -2.40
CA GLY A 50 -8.02 3.22 -3.55
C GLY A 50 -6.70 2.49 -3.34
N ALA A 51 -6.72 1.17 -3.50
CA ALA A 51 -5.56 0.30 -3.44
C ALA A 51 -5.44 -0.56 -4.71
N LEU A 52 -4.24 -1.10 -4.93
CA LEU A 52 -3.85 -1.80 -6.14
C LEU A 52 -2.95 -2.97 -5.80
N PHE A 53 -3.18 -4.12 -6.41
CA PHE A 53 -2.18 -5.18 -6.55
C PHE A 53 -1.80 -5.38 -8.02
N ALA A 54 -0.50 -5.35 -8.32
CA ALA A 54 0.03 -5.53 -9.67
C ALA A 54 1.17 -6.54 -9.67
N TYR A 55 1.05 -7.60 -10.46
CA TYR A 55 2.14 -8.55 -10.67
C TYR A 55 3.10 -8.06 -11.75
N ARG A 56 4.40 -8.23 -11.52
CA ARG A 56 5.45 -8.04 -12.51
C ARG A 56 6.26 -9.33 -12.63
N PRO A 57 6.51 -9.84 -13.86
CA PRO A 57 7.26 -11.08 -14.04
C PRO A 57 8.77 -10.92 -13.92
N GLU A 58 9.32 -9.72 -14.17
CA GLU A 58 10.77 -9.49 -14.13
C GLU A 58 11.14 -8.09 -13.58
N PRO A 59 11.74 -8.01 -12.37
CA PRO A 59 11.87 -9.11 -11.40
C PRO A 59 10.48 -9.60 -10.93
N ALA A 60 10.36 -10.89 -10.65
CA ALA A 60 9.12 -11.50 -10.20
C ALA A 60 8.68 -10.89 -8.86
N ALA A 61 7.61 -10.09 -8.87
CA ALA A 61 7.12 -9.39 -7.69
C ALA A 61 5.64 -9.01 -7.80
N VAL A 62 4.92 -9.07 -6.68
CA VAL A 62 3.60 -8.45 -6.54
C VAL A 62 3.77 -7.12 -5.82
N HIS A 63 3.37 -6.03 -6.46
CA HIS A 63 3.33 -4.70 -5.86
C HIS A 63 1.96 -4.47 -5.26
N TYR A 64 1.94 -3.98 -4.03
CA TYR A 64 0.78 -3.40 -3.41
C TYR A 64 0.98 -1.90 -3.25
N SER A 65 -0.06 -1.12 -3.53
CA SER A 65 -0.10 0.30 -3.20
C SER A 65 -1.46 0.75 -2.76
N MET A 66 -1.52 1.71 -1.84
CA MET A 66 -2.75 2.38 -1.42
C MET A 66 -2.53 3.89 -1.44
N THR A 67 -3.36 4.61 -2.19
CA THR A 67 -3.28 6.08 -2.28
C THR A 67 -4.06 6.69 -1.13
N LEU A 68 -3.42 7.60 -0.39
CA LEU A 68 -4.04 8.30 0.73
C LEU A 68 -4.81 9.52 0.22
N ASP A 69 -6.01 9.76 0.77
CA ASP A 69 -6.77 11.00 0.54
C ASP A 69 -6.19 12.16 1.35
N VAL A 70 -5.01 12.60 0.93
CA VAL A 70 -4.38 13.85 1.35
C VAL A 70 -4.26 14.71 0.10
N LYS A 71 -4.37 16.04 0.26
CA LYS A 71 -4.17 17.00 -0.83
C LYS A 71 -2.85 17.77 -0.67
N PRO A 72 -1.69 17.14 -0.92
CA PRO A 72 -0.39 17.78 -0.98
C PRO A 72 -0.40 19.12 -1.73
N GLN A 73 0.31 20.10 -1.18
CA GLN A 73 0.55 21.37 -1.86
C GLN A 73 2.00 21.38 -2.37
N GLU A 74 2.19 21.78 -3.63
CA GLU A 74 3.51 21.76 -4.29
C GLU A 74 4.56 22.56 -3.52
N ASN A 75 4.17 23.72 -2.97
CA ASN A 75 5.03 24.57 -2.14
C ASN A 75 5.44 23.93 -0.80
N LYS A 76 4.85 22.79 -0.40
CA LYS A 76 5.19 22.02 0.80
C LYS A 76 5.96 20.74 0.51
N ARG A 77 6.38 20.50 -0.74
CA ARG A 77 7.09 19.29 -1.16
C ARG A 77 8.23 18.89 -0.24
N ALA A 78 9.12 19.82 0.13
CA ALA A 78 10.26 19.51 1.00
C ALA A 78 9.82 19.03 2.39
N ALA A 79 8.83 19.70 2.99
CA ALA A 79 8.30 19.34 4.29
C ALA A 79 7.54 18.00 4.25
N ILE A 80 6.80 17.72 3.16
CA ILE A 80 6.12 16.44 2.96
C ILE A 80 7.13 15.30 2.88
N ASN A 81 8.23 15.47 2.12
CA ASN A 81 9.28 14.45 2.03
C ASN A 81 9.93 14.17 3.40
N GLU A 82 10.18 15.22 4.21
CA GLU A 82 10.69 15.03 5.57
C GLU A 82 9.68 14.26 6.44
N LEU A 83 8.38 14.59 6.37
CA LEU A 83 7.36 13.89 7.12
C LEU A 83 7.20 12.42 6.68
N VAL A 84 7.30 12.14 5.38
CA VAL A 84 7.33 10.78 4.83
C VAL A 84 8.49 9.98 5.44
N MET A 85 9.69 10.55 5.47
CA MET A 85 10.86 9.90 6.07
C MET A 85 10.64 9.60 7.56
N LEU A 86 10.12 10.57 8.33
CA LEU A 86 9.81 10.38 9.75
C LEU A 86 8.72 9.33 9.97
N ALA A 87 7.69 9.29 9.13
CA ALA A 87 6.64 8.28 9.21
C ALA A 87 7.18 6.89 8.91
N ASN A 88 8.04 6.75 7.89
CA ASN A 88 8.63 5.47 7.49
C ASN A 88 9.51 4.85 8.57
N GLU A 89 10.20 5.64 9.40
CA GLU A 89 10.93 5.13 10.58
C GLU A 89 10.03 4.41 11.60
N ARG A 90 8.71 4.62 11.54
CA ARG A 90 7.70 4.07 12.46
C ARG A 90 6.88 2.94 11.84
N LEU A 91 7.18 2.55 10.60
CA LEU A 91 6.55 1.44 9.91
C LEU A 91 7.43 0.19 9.97
N TRP A 92 6.80 -0.95 10.24
CA TRP A 92 7.45 -2.26 10.16
C TRP A 92 7.26 -2.91 8.80
N LEU A 93 6.12 -2.65 8.16
CA LEU A 93 5.75 -3.19 6.86
C LEU A 93 5.42 -2.03 5.93
N GLY A 94 6.04 -2.05 4.76
CA GLY A 94 5.83 -1.06 3.71
C GLY A 94 6.44 0.30 4.03
N HIS A 95 6.14 1.26 3.17
CA HIS A 95 6.62 2.62 3.29
C HIS A 95 5.69 3.59 2.57
N PHE A 96 5.71 4.86 2.95
CA PHE A 96 5.12 5.93 2.19
C PHE A 96 6.09 6.45 1.13
N ASP A 97 5.55 6.74 -0.05
CA ASP A 97 6.16 7.54 -1.09
C ASP A 97 5.32 8.80 -1.34
N PHE A 98 5.97 9.87 -1.80
CA PHE A 98 5.29 11.06 -2.30
C PHE A 98 5.54 11.20 -3.80
N TRP A 99 4.51 10.96 -4.61
CA TRP A 99 4.57 11.13 -6.07
C TRP A 99 4.24 12.58 -6.39
N ALA A 100 5.28 13.40 -6.48
CA ALA A 100 5.15 14.84 -6.58
C ALA A 100 4.41 15.30 -7.85
N ASP A 101 4.57 14.58 -8.97
CA ASP A 101 3.96 14.93 -10.26
C ASP A 101 2.44 14.73 -10.23
N ASP A 102 1.97 13.73 -9.51
CA ASP A 102 0.53 13.43 -9.33
C ASP A 102 -0.06 14.09 -8.07
N GLY A 103 0.80 14.62 -7.21
CA GLY A 103 0.38 15.26 -5.95
C GLY A 103 -0.23 14.28 -4.95
N VAL A 104 0.21 13.02 -4.93
CA VAL A 104 -0.36 11.97 -4.06
C VAL A 104 0.67 11.38 -3.10
N ILE A 105 0.20 10.96 -1.93
CA ILE A 105 0.97 10.16 -0.97
C ILE A 105 0.46 8.74 -1.07
N VAL A 106 1.38 7.79 -1.20
CA VAL A 106 1.04 6.38 -1.46
C VAL A 106 1.76 5.51 -0.44
N PHE A 107 1.03 4.65 0.25
CA PHE A 107 1.62 3.53 0.98
C PHE A 107 1.95 2.41 0.00
N ARG A 108 3.15 1.83 0.06
CA ARG A 108 3.59 0.78 -0.86
C ARG A 108 4.21 -0.39 -0.11
N TYR A 109 4.04 -1.56 -0.68
CA TYR A 109 4.69 -2.79 -0.25
C TYR A 109 4.99 -3.65 -1.49
N THR A 110 6.08 -4.40 -1.47
CA THR A 110 6.41 -5.33 -2.56
C THR A 110 6.67 -6.72 -2.00
N PHE A 111 5.94 -7.69 -2.51
CA PHE A 111 6.19 -9.10 -2.25
C PHE A 111 7.19 -9.64 -3.29
N PRO A 112 8.34 -10.18 -2.86
CA PRO A 112 9.19 -10.94 -3.75
C PRO A 112 8.48 -12.25 -4.13
N MET A 113 8.48 -12.58 -5.43
CA MET A 113 7.92 -13.81 -5.98
C MET A 113 8.98 -14.73 -6.59
N GLU A 114 10.26 -14.36 -6.52
CA GLU A 114 11.34 -15.22 -7.03
C GLU A 114 11.34 -16.57 -6.30
N GLY A 115 11.17 -17.66 -7.06
CA GLY A 115 11.11 -19.02 -6.53
C GLY A 115 9.76 -19.43 -5.90
N ARG A 116 8.68 -18.68 -6.14
CA ARG A 116 7.32 -19.05 -5.73
C ARG A 116 6.26 -18.54 -6.69
N ASP A 117 5.16 -19.27 -6.80
CA ASP A 117 4.08 -18.94 -7.72
C ASP A 117 2.96 -18.12 -7.05
N GLU A 118 2.82 -18.21 -5.72
CA GLU A 118 1.72 -17.61 -4.97
C GLU A 118 2.17 -16.90 -3.68
N LEU A 119 1.36 -15.92 -3.26
CA LEU A 119 1.40 -15.36 -1.92
C LEU A 119 0.69 -16.30 -0.94
N SER A 120 1.09 -16.29 0.33
CA SER A 120 0.25 -16.88 1.38
C SER A 120 -0.86 -15.92 1.78
N ASP A 121 -2.01 -16.44 2.24
CA ASP A 121 -3.07 -15.57 2.73
C ASP A 121 -2.61 -14.65 3.87
N GLY A 122 -1.68 -15.14 4.70
CA GLY A 122 -1.13 -14.40 5.82
C GLY A 122 -0.36 -13.16 5.35
N GLU A 123 0.35 -13.25 4.23
CA GLU A 123 1.05 -12.12 3.62
C GLU A 123 0.08 -11.07 3.10
N VAL A 124 -0.97 -11.49 2.39
CA VAL A 124 -2.02 -10.59 1.88
C VAL A 124 -2.75 -9.90 3.03
N ARG A 125 -3.22 -10.66 4.03
CA ARG A 125 -3.87 -10.07 5.22
C ARG A 125 -2.94 -9.11 5.98
N SER A 126 -1.64 -9.43 6.06
CA SER A 126 -0.67 -8.59 6.75
C SER A 126 -0.47 -7.24 6.05
N VAL A 127 -0.40 -7.21 4.70
CA VAL A 127 -0.22 -5.94 3.99
C VAL A 127 -1.46 -5.05 4.05
N LEU A 128 -2.66 -5.65 3.94
CA LEU A 128 -3.92 -4.91 4.05
C LEU A 128 -4.06 -4.28 5.44
N ALA A 129 -3.82 -5.06 6.50
CA ALA A 129 -3.82 -4.56 7.87
C ALA A 129 -2.76 -3.47 8.10
N ALA A 130 -1.55 -3.67 7.59
CA ALA A 130 -0.47 -2.70 7.72
C ALA A 130 -0.80 -1.38 7.03
N SER A 131 -1.38 -1.41 5.82
CA SER A 131 -1.69 -0.21 5.07
C SER A 131 -2.82 0.59 5.70
N VAL A 132 -3.89 -0.07 6.15
CA VAL A 132 -4.99 0.59 6.87
C VAL A 132 -4.47 1.22 8.16
N SER A 133 -3.70 0.45 8.95
CA SER A 133 -3.09 0.95 10.18
C SER A 133 -2.19 2.17 9.92
N ALA A 134 -1.41 2.14 8.83
CA ALA A 134 -0.55 3.25 8.43
C ALA A 134 -1.36 4.48 8.01
N ALA A 135 -2.39 4.32 7.17
CA ALA A 135 -3.26 5.42 6.75
C ALA A 135 -3.99 6.03 7.93
N ASP A 136 -4.64 5.20 8.75
CA ASP A 136 -5.31 5.62 9.96
C ASP A 136 -4.38 6.48 10.81
N ARG A 137 -3.19 5.97 11.12
CA ARG A 137 -2.24 6.66 11.98
C ARG A 137 -1.66 7.95 11.38
N PHE A 138 -1.29 7.96 10.09
CA PHE A 138 -0.44 9.02 9.53
C PHE A 138 -1.17 10.04 8.64
N ILE A 139 -2.37 9.76 8.11
CA ILE A 139 -3.18 10.77 7.41
C ILE A 139 -3.34 12.07 8.23
N PRO A 140 -3.60 12.03 9.55
CA PRO A 140 -3.70 13.26 10.36
C PRO A 140 -2.39 14.06 10.41
N ALA A 141 -1.24 13.40 10.47
CA ALA A 141 0.06 14.07 10.46
C ALA A 141 0.25 14.83 9.14
N PHE A 142 -0.04 14.18 8.01
CA PHE A 142 0.00 14.84 6.71
C PHE A 142 -0.98 16.01 6.63
N ASN A 143 -2.20 15.85 7.14
CA ASN A 143 -3.19 16.92 7.20
C ASN A 143 -2.77 18.09 8.11
N PHE A 144 -2.09 17.84 9.24
CA PHE A 144 -1.56 18.92 10.08
C PHE A 144 -0.48 19.74 9.37
N LEU A 145 0.39 19.09 8.60
CA LEU A 145 1.39 19.79 7.79
C LEU A 145 0.73 20.58 6.65
N VAL A 146 -0.18 19.95 5.91
CA VAL A 146 -0.82 20.50 4.72
C VAL A 146 -1.81 21.61 5.05
N TRP A 147 -2.65 21.44 6.07
CA TRP A 147 -3.74 22.37 6.37
C TRP A 147 -3.46 23.27 7.58
N ALA A 148 -2.84 22.73 8.63
CA ALA A 148 -2.55 23.50 9.86
C ALA A 148 -1.15 24.14 9.85
N GLY A 149 -0.33 23.87 8.83
CA GLY A 149 1.01 24.47 8.69
C GLY A 149 2.01 24.04 9.74
N LYS A 150 1.80 22.90 10.41
CA LYS A 150 2.76 22.34 11.36
C LYS A 150 4.07 21.97 10.65
N SER A 151 5.18 22.04 11.39
CA SER A 151 6.44 21.46 10.92
C SER A 151 6.32 19.92 10.83
N PRO A 152 7.14 19.24 10.01
CA PRO A 152 7.14 17.77 9.94
C PRO A 152 7.26 17.09 11.31
N ARG A 153 8.11 17.64 12.19
CA ARG A 153 8.29 17.12 13.56
C ARG A 153 7.06 17.32 14.43
N ASP A 154 6.48 18.52 14.44
CA ASP A 154 5.27 18.77 15.24
C ASP A 154 4.06 17.97 14.73
N ALA A 155 4.00 17.72 13.42
CA ALA A 155 2.97 16.92 12.79
C ALA A 155 3.08 15.43 13.16
N ILE A 156 4.30 14.86 13.12
CA ILE A 156 4.51 13.46 13.50
C ILE A 156 4.29 13.28 15.00
N ASP A 157 4.80 14.18 15.84
CA ASP A 157 4.66 14.07 17.30
C ASP A 157 3.19 14.10 17.72
N ALA A 158 2.37 14.93 17.08
CA ALA A 158 0.93 15.02 17.38
C ALA A 158 0.19 13.68 17.26
N VAL A 159 0.52 12.85 16.26
CA VAL A 159 -0.14 11.55 16.08
C VAL A 159 0.46 10.43 16.92
N MET A 160 1.67 10.63 17.44
CA MET A 160 2.31 9.66 18.35
C MET A 160 1.68 9.68 19.75
N PHE A 161 1.25 10.85 20.22
CA PHE A 161 0.59 10.98 21.53
C PHE A 161 -0.83 10.44 21.54
N GLU A 162 -1.58 10.52 20.42
CA GLU A 162 -2.95 10.00 20.34
C GLU A 162 -2.99 8.46 20.37
N THR A 163 -1.96 7.77 19.85
CA THR A 163 -1.90 6.29 19.85
C THR A 163 -1.65 5.63 21.22
N HIS A 164 -1.68 6.38 22.33
CA HIS A 164 -1.67 5.82 23.69
C HIS A 164 -3.01 6.04 24.44
N GLY A 165 -4.04 6.53 23.74
CA GLY A 165 -5.29 6.99 24.32
C GLY A 165 -6.55 6.18 24.01
N GLU A 166 -6.44 4.89 23.70
CA GLU A 166 -7.61 4.00 23.73
C GLU A 166 -7.33 2.85 24.69
N ALA A 167 -7.95 2.93 25.87
CA ALA A 167 -7.94 1.96 26.96
C ALA A 167 -9.31 1.30 27.09
#